data_AF-A0A0Q6WZS3-F1
#
_entry.id   AF-A0A0Q6WZS3-F1
#
_cell.length_a   1.000
_cell.length_b   1.000
_cell.length_c   1.000
_cell.angle_alpha   90.00
_cell.angle_beta   90.00
_cell.angle_gamma   90.00
#
_symmetry.space_group_name_H-M   'P 1'
#
loop_
_entity.id
_entity.type
_entity.pdbx_description
1 polymer ?
#
loop_
_entity_poly.entity_id
_entity_poly.type
_entity_poly.pdbx_seq_one_letter_code
_entity_poly.pdbx_strand_id
1 'polypeptide(L)'
;MTQETLEKYGAQFTRLIKLSGPNNRVASYLAALELVIKPFNDDLLIPSQQGALGGQGSSSFDAFFAGLSNADESDYLAEALACAKNGHLRAAVVLGWSAAIDRIQRVLEHGGLDKFNNMAQQMAAATNGRYKRFKKIDSVNSIAELQEVFDRPLLWVIEGMGMIDTNEHTRLGSCFDMRCHGAHPGNAPITLYNLMSFFSDLDQIIFMNPKFKLPSPAV
;
A
#
# COMPACT_ATOMS: atom_id res chain seq x y z
N MET A 1 21.10 14.12 11.67
CA MET A 1 22.51 14.61 11.63
C MET A 1 22.47 16.11 11.87
N THR A 2 23.21 16.62 12.85
CA THR A 2 23.19 18.05 13.20
C THR A 2 24.15 18.85 12.30
N GLN A 3 23.86 20.14 12.13
CA GLN A 3 24.70 21.05 11.34
C GLN A 3 26.13 21.15 11.90
N GLU A 4 26.27 21.10 13.22
CA GLU A 4 27.54 21.08 13.93
C GLU A 4 28.41 19.86 13.60
N THR A 5 27.81 18.66 13.49
CA THR A 5 28.54 17.45 13.04
C THR A 5 29.02 17.61 11.61
N LEU A 6 28.20 18.18 10.72
CA LEU A 6 28.57 18.39 9.32
C LEU A 6 29.78 19.33 9.17
N GLU A 7 29.78 20.44 9.91
CA GLU A 7 30.86 21.43 9.93
C GLU A 7 32.15 20.84 10.51
N LYS A 8 32.05 20.05 11.60
CA LYS A 8 33.17 19.33 12.22
C LYS A 8 33.86 18.38 11.23
N TYR A 9 33.10 17.53 10.53
CA TYR A 9 33.64 16.60 9.55
C TYR A 9 34.16 17.34 8.30
N GLY A 10 33.45 18.37 7.83
CA GLY A 10 33.86 19.21 6.70
C GLY A 10 35.22 19.87 6.93
N ALA A 11 35.49 20.34 8.14
CA ALA A 11 36.79 20.91 8.52
C ALA A 11 37.92 19.86 8.48
N GLN A 12 37.66 18.63 8.95
CA GLN A 12 38.67 17.56 8.91
C GLN A 12 38.91 17.03 7.49
N PHE A 13 37.88 16.90 6.65
CA PHE A 13 38.06 16.54 5.24
C PHE A 13 38.81 17.62 4.47
N THR A 14 38.53 18.89 4.73
CA THR A 14 39.30 20.02 4.17
C THR A 14 40.77 19.95 4.60
N ARG A 15 41.03 19.58 5.85
CA ARG A 15 42.39 19.35 6.36
C ARG A 15 43.07 18.17 5.67
N LEU A 16 42.38 17.05 5.47
CA LEU A 16 42.91 15.89 4.74
C LEU A 16 43.25 16.22 3.28
N ILE A 17 42.41 17.00 2.60
CA ILE A 17 42.66 17.48 1.24
C ILE A 17 43.90 18.40 1.20
N LYS A 18 44.10 19.25 2.20
CA LYS A 18 45.33 20.07 2.28
C LYS A 18 46.58 19.22 2.54
N LEU A 19 46.43 18.16 3.34
CA LEU A 19 47.52 17.24 3.67
C LEU A 19 47.83 16.22 2.57
N SER A 20 46.96 16.06 1.56
CA SER A 20 47.24 15.23 0.37
C SER A 20 48.14 15.92 -0.66
N GLY A 21 48.43 17.21 -0.48
CA GLY A 21 49.43 17.93 -1.27
C GLY A 21 50.88 17.49 -1.00
N PRO A 22 51.84 17.93 -1.82
CA PRO A 22 53.26 17.57 -1.66
C PRO A 22 53.88 18.13 -0.36
N ASN A 23 54.89 17.44 0.17
CA ASN A 23 55.66 17.80 1.38
C ASN A 23 54.93 17.77 2.74
N ASN A 24 54.00 16.83 2.95
CA ASN A 24 53.34 16.64 4.24
C ASN A 24 53.89 15.46 5.05
N ARG A 25 53.81 15.56 6.38
CA ARG A 25 54.24 14.48 7.30
C ARG A 25 53.14 13.42 7.42
N VAL A 26 53.52 12.15 7.33
CA VAL A 26 52.63 11.00 7.55
C VAL A 26 51.92 11.10 8.91
N ALA A 27 52.63 11.54 9.96
CA ALA A 27 52.06 11.73 11.30
C ALA A 27 50.88 12.74 11.31
N SER A 28 50.96 13.81 10.52
CA SER A 28 49.89 14.81 10.43
C SER A 28 48.66 14.27 9.70
N TYR A 29 48.87 13.38 8.72
CA TYR A 29 47.81 12.69 8.00
C TYR A 29 47.08 11.68 8.89
N LEU A 30 47.84 10.87 9.64
CA LEU A 30 47.28 9.91 10.61
C LEU A 30 46.49 10.61 11.71
N ALA A 31 47.01 11.72 12.26
CA ALA A 31 46.29 12.50 13.26
C ALA A 31 44.95 13.09 12.74
N ALA A 32 44.92 13.52 11.47
CA ALA A 32 43.68 14.00 10.85
C ALA A 32 42.68 12.86 10.59
N LEU A 33 43.16 11.67 10.20
CA LEU A 33 42.32 10.48 10.05
C LEU A 33 41.75 9.99 11.37
N GLU A 34 42.53 9.96 12.45
CA GLU A 34 42.05 9.56 13.78
C GLU A 34 40.90 10.46 14.27
N LEU A 35 40.96 11.76 13.99
CA LEU A 35 39.89 12.71 14.33
C LEU A 35 38.60 12.50 13.53
N VAL A 36 38.67 11.80 12.39
CA VAL A 36 37.50 11.42 11.59
C VAL A 36 36.96 10.06 12.01
N ILE A 37 37.85 9.07 12.17
CA ILE A 37 37.49 7.67 12.42
C ILE A 37 37.02 7.45 13.85
N LYS A 38 37.73 8.00 14.85
CA LYS A 38 37.44 7.73 16.26
C LYS A 38 36.02 8.14 16.69
N PRO A 39 35.49 9.32 16.31
CA PRO A 39 34.12 9.68 16.61
C PRO A 39 33.09 9.16 15.59
N PHE A 40 33.51 8.52 14.49
CA PHE A 40 32.60 8.11 13.39
C PHE A 40 31.45 7.23 13.86
N ASN A 41 31.74 6.27 14.75
CA ASN A 41 30.71 5.39 15.26
C ASN A 41 29.67 6.14 16.09
N ASP A 42 30.10 7.05 16.95
CA ASP A 42 29.20 7.75 17.88
C ASP A 42 28.47 8.93 17.21
N ASP A 43 29.13 9.66 16.31
CA ASP A 43 28.60 10.86 15.67
C ASP A 43 27.75 10.55 14.42
N LEU A 44 28.01 9.44 13.73
CA LEU A 44 27.37 9.12 12.45
C LEU A 44 26.70 7.74 12.43
N LEU A 45 27.38 6.69 12.90
CA LEU A 45 26.86 5.31 12.77
C LEU A 45 25.71 5.03 13.74
N ILE A 46 25.87 5.35 15.02
CA ILE A 46 24.82 5.17 16.04
C ILE A 46 23.61 6.07 15.73
N PRO A 47 23.74 7.37 15.41
CA PRO A 47 22.59 8.20 15.05
C PRO A 47 21.91 7.77 13.74
N SER A 48 22.66 7.23 12.78
CA SER A 48 22.10 6.66 11.55
C SER A 48 21.30 5.38 11.83
N GLN A 49 21.83 4.49 12.68
CA GLN A 49 21.14 3.28 13.09
C GLN A 49 19.93 3.58 13.99
N GLN A 50 20.03 4.56 14.88
CA GLN A 50 18.91 5.03 15.70
C GLN A 50 17.86 5.78 14.87
N GLY A 51 18.25 6.53 13.84
CA GLY A 51 17.32 7.10 12.85
C GLY A 51 16.66 6.05 11.95
N ALA A 52 17.34 4.94 11.69
CA ALA A 52 16.78 3.78 10.97
C ALA A 52 15.87 2.91 11.86
N LEU A 53 16.13 2.88 13.17
CA LEU A 53 15.33 2.15 14.17
C LEU A 53 14.23 3.02 14.82
N GLY A 54 14.29 4.34 14.64
CA GLY A 54 13.41 5.33 15.24
C GLY A 54 12.85 6.29 14.20
N GLY A 55 11.82 5.83 13.48
CA GLY A 55 10.76 6.64 12.89
C GLY A 55 11.15 7.90 12.11
N GLN A 56 11.50 7.77 10.83
CA GLN A 56 11.19 8.76 9.79
C GLN A 56 10.98 8.07 8.44
N GLY A 57 9.88 7.33 8.34
CA GLY A 57 9.22 7.04 7.07
C GLY A 57 8.04 7.98 6.81
N SER A 58 7.98 9.17 7.40
CA SER A 58 6.76 9.99 7.40
C SER A 58 6.57 10.83 6.13
N SER A 59 7.60 11.38 5.49
CA SER A 59 7.36 12.38 4.44
C SER A 59 6.75 11.83 3.14
N SER A 60 7.19 10.67 2.65
CA SER A 60 6.69 10.08 1.40
C SER A 60 5.39 9.30 1.59
N PHE A 61 5.22 8.67 2.76
CA PHE A 61 4.03 7.88 3.08
C PHE A 61 2.86 8.78 3.44
N ASP A 62 3.07 9.82 4.25
CA ASP A 62 2.01 10.78 4.57
C ASP A 62 1.54 11.51 3.31
N ALA A 63 2.45 11.83 2.37
CA ALA A 63 2.10 12.40 1.08
C ALA A 63 1.28 11.43 0.21
N PHE A 64 1.66 10.16 0.14
CA PHE A 64 0.90 9.13 -0.57
C PHE A 64 -0.52 8.98 0.00
N PHE A 65 -0.64 8.82 1.32
CA PHE A 65 -1.94 8.65 1.97
C PHE A 65 -2.80 9.92 1.99
N ALA A 66 -2.19 11.11 1.98
CA ALA A 66 -2.92 12.36 1.79
C ALA A 66 -3.55 12.48 0.40
N GLY A 67 -2.90 11.90 -0.63
CA GLY A 67 -3.41 11.88 -2.00
C GLY A 67 -4.56 10.89 -2.23
N LEU A 68 -4.75 9.91 -1.34
CA LEU A 68 -5.84 8.93 -1.43
C LEU A 68 -7.18 9.48 -0.92
N SER A 69 -7.16 10.49 -0.04
CA SER A 69 -8.38 10.94 0.63
C SER A 69 -9.26 11.76 -0.32
N ASN A 70 -10.27 11.09 -0.88
CA ASN A 70 -11.37 11.75 -1.59
C ASN A 70 -12.60 11.88 -0.68
N ALA A 71 -13.37 12.95 -0.86
CA ALA A 71 -14.54 13.26 -0.04
C ALA A 71 -15.70 12.23 -0.14
N ASP A 72 -15.68 11.37 -1.17
CA ASP A 72 -16.72 10.37 -1.43
C ASP A 72 -16.37 8.97 -0.89
N GLU A 73 -15.33 8.85 -0.06
CA GLU A 73 -14.84 7.57 0.42
C GLU A 73 -15.55 7.09 1.68
N SER A 74 -15.68 5.77 1.84
CA SER A 74 -16.41 5.16 2.95
C SER A 74 -15.65 5.31 4.27
N ASP A 75 -16.37 5.26 5.39
CA ASP A 75 -15.80 5.28 6.75
C ASP A 75 -14.68 4.23 6.93
N TYR A 76 -14.77 3.11 6.21
CA TYR A 76 -13.72 2.08 6.18
C TYR A 76 -12.37 2.61 5.69
N LEU A 77 -12.36 3.45 4.65
CA LEU A 77 -11.11 3.97 4.10
C LEU A 77 -10.49 5.00 5.03
N ALA A 78 -11.30 5.88 5.61
CA ALA A 78 -10.84 6.82 6.64
C ALA A 78 -10.20 6.09 7.83
N GLU A 79 -10.85 5.03 8.32
CA GLU A 79 -10.32 4.20 9.42
C GLU A 79 -9.06 3.43 8.99
N ALA A 80 -9.00 2.94 7.75
CA ALA A 80 -7.82 2.27 7.20
C ALA A 80 -6.59 3.19 7.18
N LEU A 81 -6.77 4.45 6.76
CA LEU A 81 -5.73 5.47 6.75
C LEU A 81 -5.31 5.84 8.18
N ALA A 82 -6.26 5.93 9.11
CA ALA A 82 -5.96 6.15 10.53
C ALA A 82 -5.12 5.00 11.12
N CYS A 83 -5.47 3.74 10.81
CA CYS A 83 -4.68 2.58 11.22
C CYS A 83 -3.26 2.62 10.64
N ALA A 84 -3.12 2.98 9.37
CA ALA A 84 -1.83 3.07 8.70
C ALA A 84 -0.91 4.10 9.39
N LYS A 85 -1.44 5.30 9.68
CA LYS A 85 -0.73 6.39 10.36
C LYS A 85 -0.27 6.03 11.77
N ASN A 86 -1.02 5.18 12.47
CA ASN A 86 -0.68 4.70 13.82
C ASN A 86 0.17 3.41 13.82
N GLY A 87 0.65 2.96 12.66
CA GLY A 87 1.48 1.75 12.54
C GLY A 87 0.70 0.43 12.68
N HIS A 88 -0.64 0.47 12.67
CA HIS A 88 -1.50 -0.71 12.69
C HIS A 88 -1.71 -1.28 11.28
N LEU A 89 -0.61 -1.71 10.66
CA LEU A 89 -0.56 -2.06 9.22
C LEU A 89 -1.52 -3.18 8.83
N ARG A 90 -1.68 -4.21 9.68
CA ARG A 90 -2.62 -5.31 9.45
C ARG A 90 -4.08 -4.83 9.44
N ALA A 91 -4.43 -3.96 10.37
CA ALA A 91 -5.77 -3.38 10.44
C ALA A 91 -6.04 -2.49 9.23
N ALA A 92 -5.03 -1.69 8.81
CA ALA A 92 -5.12 -0.87 7.62
C ALA A 92 -5.39 -1.68 6.36
N VAL A 93 -4.73 -2.84 6.16
CA VAL A 93 -5.04 -3.75 5.04
C VAL A 93 -6.47 -4.27 5.10
N VAL A 94 -6.91 -4.74 6.27
CA VAL A 94 -8.26 -5.31 6.43
C VAL A 94 -9.33 -4.27 6.10
N LEU A 95 -9.21 -3.06 6.65
CA LEU A 95 -10.16 -1.98 6.45
C LEU A 95 -10.09 -1.40 5.04
N GLY A 96 -8.90 -1.27 4.45
CA GLY A 96 -8.74 -0.82 3.07
C GLY A 96 -9.42 -1.78 2.08
N TRP A 97 -9.32 -3.08 2.32
CA TRP A 97 -10.04 -4.07 1.51
C TRP A 97 -11.55 -3.97 1.71
N SER A 98 -12.02 -3.79 2.95
CA SER A 98 -13.44 -3.54 3.23
C SER A 98 -13.97 -2.31 2.48
N ALA A 99 -13.18 -1.24 2.40
CA ALA A 99 -13.54 -0.06 1.61
C ALA A 99 -13.67 -0.36 0.11
N ALA A 100 -12.76 -1.16 -0.45
CA ALA A 100 -12.81 -1.56 -1.85
C ALA A 100 -14.05 -2.43 -2.16
N ILE A 101 -14.36 -3.41 -1.30
CA ILE A 101 -15.54 -4.27 -1.45
C ILE A 101 -16.83 -3.46 -1.31
N ASP A 102 -16.93 -2.56 -0.32
CA ASP A 102 -18.07 -1.66 -0.15
C ASP A 102 -18.30 -0.80 -1.40
N ARG A 103 -17.23 -0.24 -1.99
CA ARG A 103 -17.31 0.49 -3.26
C ARG A 103 -17.86 -0.37 -4.39
N ILE A 104 -17.34 -1.59 -4.57
CA ILE A 104 -17.78 -2.52 -5.61
C ILE A 104 -19.27 -2.86 -5.42
N GLN A 105 -19.68 -3.20 -4.19
CA GLN A 105 -21.05 -3.60 -3.88
C GLN A 105 -22.05 -2.48 -4.15
N ARG A 106 -21.77 -1.24 -3.73
CA ARG A 106 -22.62 -0.07 -4.01
C ARG A 106 -22.76 0.22 -5.50
N VAL A 107 -21.69 0.06 -6.26
CA VAL A 107 -21.72 0.24 -7.73
C VAL A 107 -22.57 -0.85 -8.39
N LEU A 108 -22.47 -2.10 -7.92
CA LEU A 108 -23.28 -3.20 -8.44
C LEU A 108 -24.76 -3.04 -8.09
N GLU A 109 -25.06 -2.60 -6.86
CA GLU A 109 -26.43 -2.29 -6.42
C GLU A 109 -27.03 -1.21 -7.32
N HIS A 110 -26.32 -0.10 -7.51
CA HIS A 110 -26.78 0.98 -8.38
C HIS A 110 -26.89 0.58 -9.85
N GLY A 111 -25.95 -0.26 -10.33
CA GLY A 111 -25.94 -0.77 -11.70
C GLY A 111 -27.06 -1.77 -12.01
N GLY A 112 -27.72 -2.30 -10.97
CA GLY A 112 -28.77 -3.32 -11.00
C GLY A 112 -28.21 -4.73 -10.83
N LEU A 113 -28.71 -5.44 -9.81
CA LEU A 113 -28.29 -6.81 -9.46
C LEU A 113 -28.59 -7.84 -10.56
N ASP A 114 -29.54 -7.56 -11.46
CA ASP A 114 -29.81 -8.42 -12.61
C ASP A 114 -28.59 -8.59 -13.52
N LYS A 115 -27.79 -7.53 -13.71
CA LYS A 115 -26.56 -7.62 -14.52
C LYS A 115 -25.53 -8.53 -13.86
N PHE A 116 -25.40 -8.43 -12.55
CA PHE A 116 -24.55 -9.30 -11.75
C PHE A 116 -25.00 -10.76 -11.89
N ASN A 117 -26.29 -11.04 -11.67
CA ASN A 117 -26.87 -12.37 -11.76
C ASN A 117 -26.70 -13.00 -13.15
N ASN A 118 -27.00 -12.22 -14.20
CA ASN A 118 -26.85 -12.67 -15.58
C ASN A 118 -25.40 -13.02 -15.92
N MET A 119 -24.45 -12.19 -15.51
CA MET A 119 -23.02 -12.47 -15.73
C MET A 119 -22.56 -13.70 -14.94
N ALA A 120 -22.94 -13.82 -13.67
CA ALA A 120 -22.61 -14.99 -12.85
C ALA A 120 -23.17 -16.29 -13.47
N GLN A 121 -24.40 -16.26 -14.01
CA GLN A 121 -25.00 -17.39 -14.71
C GLN A 121 -24.25 -17.73 -16.01
N GLN A 122 -23.90 -16.72 -16.81
CA GLN A 122 -23.13 -16.90 -18.04
C GLN A 122 -21.76 -17.53 -17.76
N MET A 123 -21.06 -17.05 -16.74
CA MET A 123 -19.76 -17.57 -16.32
C MET A 123 -19.86 -19.01 -15.81
N ALA A 124 -20.89 -19.35 -15.04
CA ALA A 124 -21.13 -20.71 -14.56
C ALA A 124 -21.46 -21.70 -15.68
N ALA A 125 -22.02 -21.22 -16.80
CA ALA A 125 -22.30 -22.04 -17.99
C ALA A 125 -21.07 -22.24 -18.89
N ALA A 126 -19.96 -21.54 -18.66
CA ALA A 126 -18.77 -21.64 -19.49
C ALA A 126 -18.09 -23.02 -19.36
N THR A 127 -17.97 -23.74 -20.47
CA THR A 127 -17.32 -25.07 -20.51
C THR A 127 -15.85 -25.02 -20.92
N ASN A 128 -15.38 -23.88 -21.42
CA ASN A 128 -14.02 -23.62 -21.87
C ASN A 128 -13.56 -22.20 -21.48
N GLY A 129 -12.28 -21.90 -21.71
CA GLY A 129 -11.72 -20.57 -21.46
C GLY A 129 -11.52 -20.24 -19.98
N ARG A 130 -11.37 -18.94 -19.70
CA ARG A 130 -10.96 -18.38 -18.41
C ARG A 130 -11.93 -18.70 -17.26
N TYR A 131 -13.23 -18.74 -17.55
CA TYR A 131 -14.29 -18.93 -16.54
C TYR A 131 -14.73 -20.38 -16.34
N LYS A 132 -14.10 -21.36 -17.01
CA LYS A 132 -14.45 -22.80 -16.91
C LYS A 132 -14.50 -23.33 -15.47
N ARG A 133 -13.70 -22.76 -14.57
CA ARG A 133 -13.61 -23.18 -13.15
C ARG A 133 -14.45 -22.33 -12.21
N PHE A 134 -15.20 -21.36 -12.74
CA PHE A 134 -16.09 -20.54 -11.95
C PHE A 134 -17.22 -21.40 -11.40
N LYS A 135 -17.44 -21.32 -10.08
CA LYS A 135 -18.54 -22.01 -9.42
C LYS A 135 -19.77 -21.11 -9.45
N LYS A 136 -20.94 -21.73 -9.61
CA LYS A 136 -22.23 -21.02 -9.55
C LYS A 136 -22.33 -20.21 -8.24
N ILE A 137 -22.80 -18.98 -8.37
CA ILE A 137 -23.29 -18.15 -7.26
C ILE A 137 -24.82 -18.18 -7.34
N ASP A 138 -25.49 -18.22 -6.21
CA ASP A 138 -26.96 -18.10 -6.17
C ASP A 138 -27.39 -16.67 -6.54
N SER A 139 -28.60 -16.53 -7.06
CA SER A 139 -29.12 -15.24 -7.49
C SER A 139 -29.30 -14.32 -6.29
N VAL A 140 -28.79 -13.10 -6.42
CA VAL A 140 -28.81 -12.06 -5.41
C VAL A 140 -29.90 -11.04 -5.75
N ASN A 141 -30.81 -10.78 -4.82
CA ASN A 141 -31.96 -9.89 -4.98
C ASN A 141 -31.91 -8.65 -4.08
N SER A 142 -30.94 -8.59 -3.17
CA SER A 142 -30.75 -7.45 -2.27
C SER A 142 -29.27 -7.20 -1.99
N ILE A 143 -28.94 -6.01 -1.49
CA ILE A 143 -27.57 -5.68 -1.05
C ILE A 143 -27.10 -6.57 0.10
N ALA A 144 -28.01 -6.98 0.99
CA ALA A 144 -27.68 -7.88 2.10
C ALA A 144 -27.22 -9.25 1.57
N GLU A 145 -27.92 -9.80 0.57
CA GLU A 145 -27.50 -11.04 -0.09
C GLU A 145 -26.17 -10.86 -0.84
N LEU A 146 -25.93 -9.68 -1.45
CA LEU A 146 -24.66 -9.39 -2.13
C LEU A 146 -23.48 -9.38 -1.14
N GLN A 147 -23.71 -8.91 0.09
CA GLN A 147 -22.71 -8.87 1.15
C GLN A 147 -22.34 -10.26 1.68
N GLU A 148 -23.17 -11.27 1.47
CA GLU A 148 -22.87 -12.67 1.82
C GLU A 148 -22.05 -13.38 0.72
N VAL A 149 -21.94 -12.79 -0.48
CA VAL A 149 -21.10 -13.33 -1.56
C VAL A 149 -19.63 -13.18 -1.20
N PHE A 150 -18.87 -14.27 -1.25
CA PHE A 150 -17.43 -14.23 -1.04
C PHE A 150 -16.72 -13.30 -2.04
N ASP A 151 -15.73 -12.57 -1.54
CA ASP A 151 -14.95 -11.59 -2.33
C ASP A 151 -14.33 -12.17 -3.60
N ARG A 152 -13.80 -13.40 -3.53
CA ARG A 152 -13.13 -14.03 -4.68
C ARG A 152 -14.10 -14.27 -5.86
N PRO A 153 -15.27 -14.90 -5.68
CA PRO A 153 -16.33 -14.92 -6.70
C PRO A 153 -16.77 -13.52 -7.15
N LEU A 154 -16.87 -12.54 -6.25
CA LEU A 154 -17.23 -11.17 -6.62
C LEU A 154 -16.21 -10.55 -7.61
N LEU A 155 -14.91 -10.71 -7.36
CA LEU A 155 -13.84 -10.27 -8.27
C LEU A 155 -13.92 -10.93 -9.66
N TRP A 156 -14.35 -12.19 -9.72
CA TRP A 156 -14.57 -12.88 -10.98
C TRP A 156 -15.73 -12.27 -11.77
N VAL A 157 -16.84 -11.97 -11.11
CA VAL A 157 -18.02 -11.42 -11.78
C VAL A 157 -17.73 -10.02 -12.32
N ILE A 158 -17.09 -9.13 -11.56
CA ILE A 158 -16.76 -7.78 -12.05
C ILE A 158 -15.74 -7.81 -13.21
N GLU A 159 -14.87 -8.81 -13.26
CA GLU A 159 -14.01 -9.05 -14.43
C GLU A 159 -14.84 -9.50 -15.64
N GLY A 160 -15.76 -10.46 -15.46
CA GLY A 160 -16.67 -10.91 -16.51
C GLY A 160 -17.57 -9.79 -17.05
N MET A 161 -17.97 -8.87 -16.17
CA MET A 161 -18.69 -7.64 -16.54
C MET A 161 -17.81 -6.61 -17.27
N GLY A 162 -16.51 -6.86 -17.41
CA GLY A 162 -15.56 -5.96 -18.06
C GLY A 162 -15.25 -4.70 -17.25
N MET A 163 -15.54 -4.70 -15.94
CA MET A 163 -15.21 -3.58 -15.04
C MET A 163 -13.71 -3.52 -14.77
N ILE A 164 -13.08 -4.69 -14.67
CA ILE A 164 -11.63 -4.85 -14.58
C ILE A 164 -11.12 -5.85 -15.63
N ASP A 165 -9.84 -5.75 -15.96
CA ASP A 165 -9.15 -6.73 -16.81
C ASP A 165 -8.53 -7.89 -16.01
N THR A 166 -7.91 -8.83 -16.73
CA THR A 166 -7.25 -10.00 -16.13
C THR A 166 -6.08 -9.65 -15.20
N ASN A 167 -5.30 -8.63 -15.53
CA ASN A 167 -4.14 -8.23 -14.73
C ASN A 167 -4.60 -7.51 -13.46
N GLU A 168 -5.60 -6.64 -13.59
CA GLU A 168 -6.28 -5.98 -12.48
C GLU A 168 -6.90 -7.01 -11.52
N HIS A 169 -7.57 -8.05 -12.04
CA HIS A 169 -8.07 -9.16 -11.23
C HIS A 169 -6.94 -9.86 -10.45
N THR A 170 -5.80 -10.16 -11.08
CA THR A 170 -4.67 -10.80 -10.40
C THR A 170 -4.07 -9.92 -9.29
N ARG A 171 -3.99 -8.61 -9.53
CA ARG A 171 -3.52 -7.63 -8.54
C ARG A 171 -4.47 -7.49 -7.36
N LEU A 172 -5.78 -7.38 -7.61
CA LEU A 172 -6.80 -7.40 -6.57
C LEU A 172 -6.86 -8.74 -5.82
N GLY A 173 -6.61 -9.86 -6.51
CA GLY A 173 -6.46 -11.16 -5.87
C GLY A 173 -5.29 -11.20 -4.87
N SER A 174 -4.18 -10.55 -5.22
CA SER A 174 -3.02 -10.40 -4.31
C SER A 174 -3.36 -9.49 -3.11
N CYS A 175 -4.17 -8.45 -3.33
CA CYS A 175 -4.68 -7.59 -2.26
C CYS A 175 -5.62 -8.37 -1.31
N PHE A 176 -6.52 -9.18 -1.86
CA PHE A 176 -7.40 -10.07 -1.09
C PHE A 176 -6.60 -11.07 -0.24
N ASP A 177 -5.58 -11.69 -0.82
CA ASP A 177 -4.72 -12.63 -0.09
C ASP A 177 -3.96 -11.90 1.04
N MET A 178 -3.51 -10.65 0.82
CA MET A 178 -2.92 -9.81 1.87
C MET A 178 -3.92 -9.49 2.99
N ARG A 179 -5.19 -9.19 2.66
CA ARG A 179 -6.25 -9.04 3.65
C ARG A 179 -6.46 -10.30 4.48
N CYS A 180 -6.45 -11.47 3.84
CA CYS A 180 -6.54 -12.76 4.54
C CYS A 180 -5.36 -12.93 5.51
N HIS A 181 -4.13 -12.65 5.08
CA HIS A 181 -2.97 -12.67 5.97
C HIS A 181 -3.09 -11.68 7.13
N GLY A 182 -3.61 -10.48 6.88
CA GLY A 182 -3.84 -9.45 7.89
C GLY A 182 -4.84 -9.88 8.96
N ALA A 183 -5.88 -10.63 8.59
CA ALA A 183 -6.96 -11.06 9.47
C ALA A 183 -6.66 -12.34 10.28
N HIS A 184 -5.70 -13.18 9.86
CA HIS A 184 -5.37 -14.43 10.55
C HIS A 184 -4.11 -14.32 11.42
N PRO A 185 -4.06 -14.92 12.63
CA PRO A 185 -2.86 -14.91 13.46
C PRO A 185 -1.75 -15.70 12.76
N GLY A 186 -0.84 -14.97 12.11
CA GLY A 186 0.31 -15.52 11.40
C GLY A 186 1.55 -14.65 11.62
N ASN A 187 2.72 -15.24 11.34
CA ASN A 187 4.02 -14.61 11.59
C ASN A 187 4.57 -13.85 10.37
N ALA A 188 3.90 -13.92 9.21
CA ALA A 188 4.32 -13.19 8.02
C ALA A 188 4.12 -11.67 8.26
N PRO A 189 5.19 -10.86 8.25
CA PRO A 189 5.05 -9.43 8.52
C PRO A 189 4.41 -8.71 7.32
N ILE A 190 3.50 -7.79 7.61
CA ILE A 190 3.06 -6.78 6.65
C ILE A 190 3.93 -5.55 6.87
N THR A 191 4.77 -5.23 5.88
CA THR A 191 5.64 -4.05 5.93
C THR A 191 4.93 -2.84 5.32
N LEU A 192 5.51 -1.65 5.53
CA LEU A 192 5.04 -0.42 4.91
C LEU A 192 5.06 -0.49 3.37
N TYR A 193 6.03 -1.18 2.77
CA TYR A 193 6.08 -1.37 1.30
C TYR A 193 4.92 -2.24 0.80
N ASN A 194 4.56 -3.28 1.56
CA ASN A 194 3.39 -4.09 1.23
C ASN A 194 2.12 -3.24 1.29
N LEU A 195 2.01 -2.40 2.32
CA LEU A 195 0.86 -1.51 2.50
C LEU A 195 0.74 -0.48 1.36
N MET A 196 1.84 0.14 0.93
CA MET A 196 1.83 1.07 -0.21
C MET A 196 1.41 0.37 -1.50
N SER A 197 1.98 -0.80 -1.79
CA SER A 197 1.61 -1.56 -2.98
C SER A 197 0.12 -1.93 -2.95
N PHE A 198 -0.38 -2.33 -1.79
CA PHE A 198 -1.79 -2.65 -1.58
C PHE A 198 -2.70 -1.45 -1.86
N PHE A 199 -2.46 -0.30 -1.22
CA PHE A 199 -3.30 0.87 -1.42
C PHE A 199 -3.17 1.48 -2.82
N SER A 200 -2.00 1.39 -3.44
CA SER A 200 -1.79 1.82 -4.83
C SER A 200 -2.67 1.01 -5.79
N ASP A 201 -2.74 -0.31 -5.60
CA ASP A 201 -3.60 -1.18 -6.40
C ASP A 201 -5.08 -0.87 -6.18
N LEU A 202 -5.52 -0.70 -4.93
CA LEU A 202 -6.91 -0.35 -4.63
C LEU A 202 -7.30 1.01 -5.22
N ASP A 203 -6.44 2.02 -5.06
CA ASP A 203 -6.68 3.36 -5.57
C ASP A 203 -6.83 3.37 -7.09
N GLN A 204 -5.85 2.82 -7.79
CA GLN A 204 -5.82 2.88 -9.26
C GLN A 204 -6.89 2.00 -9.91
N ILE A 205 -7.18 0.83 -9.34
CA ILE A 205 -8.08 -0.16 -9.94
C ILE A 205 -9.54 0.09 -9.53
N ILE A 206 -9.78 0.57 -8.31
CA ILE A 206 -11.13 0.74 -7.74
C ILE A 206 -11.47 2.22 -7.53
N PHE A 207 -10.77 2.96 -6.68
CA PHE A 207 -11.24 4.27 -6.23
C PHE A 207 -11.17 5.36 -7.31
N MET A 208 -10.12 5.34 -8.15
CA MET A 208 -9.93 6.27 -9.27
C MET A 208 -10.53 5.77 -10.58
N ASN A 209 -10.95 4.51 -10.64
CA ASN A 209 -11.48 3.91 -11.86
C ASN A 209 -12.91 4.41 -12.12
N PRO A 210 -13.17 5.08 -13.27
CA PRO A 210 -14.48 5.65 -13.57
C PRO A 210 -15.63 4.64 -13.59
N LYS A 211 -15.34 3.35 -13.83
CA LYS A 211 -16.35 2.28 -13.83
C LYS A 211 -16.87 1.96 -12.43
N PHE A 212 -16.16 2.38 -11.39
CA PHE A 212 -16.55 2.26 -9.98
C PHE A 212 -16.96 3.60 -9.36
N LYS A 213 -17.20 4.64 -10.18
CA LYS A 213 -17.69 5.91 -9.67
C LYS A 213 -19.12 5.74 -9.14
N LEU A 214 -19.34 6.18 -7.90
CA LEU A 214 -20.68 6.21 -7.33
C LEU A 214 -21.51 7.31 -8.02
N PRO A 215 -22.81 7.07 -8.25
CA PRO A 215 -23.70 8.15 -8.66
C PRO A 215 -23.71 9.25 -7.60
N SER A 216 -23.79 10.52 -8.02
CA SER A 216 -24.03 11.62 -7.06
C SER A 216 -25.26 11.31 -6.22
N PRO A 217 -25.23 11.59 -4.90
CA PRO A 217 -26.45 11.52 -4.10
C PRO A 217 -27.51 12.40 -4.77
N ALA A 218 -28.67 11.82 -5.06
CA ALA A 218 -29.81 12.59 -5.54
C ALA A 218 -30.12 13.67 -4.50
N VAL A 219 -30.06 14.93 -4.94
CA VAL A 219 -30.48 16.10 -4.16
C VAL A 219 -31.98 16.02 -3.91
#